data_AF-A0A2U9S7C5-F1
#
_entry.id   AF-A0A2U9S7C5-F1
#
_cell.length_a   1.000
_cell.length_b   1.000
_cell.length_c   1.000
_cell.angle_alpha   90.00
_cell.angle_beta   90.00
_cell.angle_gamma   90.00
#
_symmetry.space_group_name_H-M   'P 1'
#
loop_
_entity.id
_entity.type
_entity.pdbx_description
1 polymer ?
#
loop_
_entity_poly.entity_id
_entity_poly.type
_entity_poly.pdbx_seq_one_letter_code
_entity_poly.pdbx_strand_id
1 'polypeptide(L)'
;MKALVTTTLSVMALSAVTFATVAVGTRTRTRTRVVGKRGKHPAVGRAHPPAPAPSAETLDRAMRDVVAYGLLPAGALAGLADWLVHRRMDIQHTAGAKESLMHIVMSGQAAIPGLALLLLETNPRSLALMAAGLLSHEATMMADLRYAIARRPVPPVEQKLHGIQNMFPAVPLAMAAASYLAQRREGKEPEPALRFRRDIPPAHLAVIAAAMLVDGAAFAVELAEGLRENGGRLEPDRRGKPARAAAPADLCEAV
;
A
#
# COMPACT_ATOMS: atom_id res chain seq x y z
N MET A 1 25.62 -13.77 -24.11
CA MET A 1 24.55 -14.67 -23.60
C MET A 1 25.18 -15.67 -22.65
N LYS A 2 24.63 -15.85 -21.43
CA LYS A 2 25.07 -16.73 -20.30
C LYS A 2 25.80 -16.11 -19.09
N ALA A 3 26.01 -14.79 -19.00
CA ALA A 3 26.67 -14.19 -17.82
C ALA A 3 26.00 -12.92 -17.25
N LEU A 4 24.68 -12.79 -17.38
CA LEU A 4 23.93 -11.65 -16.83
C LEU A 4 22.57 -12.05 -16.22
N VAL A 5 22.46 -13.29 -15.73
CA VAL A 5 21.24 -13.88 -15.17
C VAL A 5 21.44 -14.35 -13.71
N THR A 6 22.59 -14.07 -13.10
CA THR A 6 22.99 -14.61 -11.79
C THR A 6 23.17 -13.57 -10.67
N THR A 7 22.58 -12.38 -10.79
CA THR A 7 22.74 -11.31 -9.77
C THR A 7 21.46 -10.62 -9.31
N THR A 8 20.31 -11.30 -9.37
CA THR A 8 19.04 -10.84 -8.75
C THR A 8 18.30 -11.94 -7.97
N LEU A 9 19.01 -13.00 -7.56
CA LEU A 9 18.45 -14.12 -6.79
C LEU A 9 19.09 -14.31 -5.41
N SER A 10 19.81 -13.30 -4.89
CA SER A 10 20.54 -13.39 -3.59
C SER A 10 20.18 -12.32 -2.55
N VAL A 11 19.01 -11.66 -2.66
CA VAL A 11 18.51 -10.80 -1.54
C VAL A 11 17.25 -11.37 -0.87
N MET A 12 16.70 -12.49 -1.35
CA MET A 12 15.50 -13.12 -0.76
C MET A 12 15.79 -14.25 0.24
N ALA A 13 17.02 -14.37 0.76
CA ALA A 13 17.39 -15.41 1.74
C ALA A 13 17.78 -14.87 3.12
N LEU A 14 17.48 -13.60 3.45
CA LEU A 14 17.70 -13.08 4.80
C LEU A 14 16.65 -12.03 5.19
N SER A 15 15.42 -12.48 5.41
CA SER A 15 14.40 -11.70 6.13
C SER A 15 13.70 -12.57 7.16
N ALA A 16 14.48 -13.43 7.82
CA ALA A 16 14.10 -14.09 9.06
C ALA A 16 15.06 -13.59 10.14
N VAL A 17 14.50 -13.13 11.27
CA VAL A 17 15.19 -12.61 12.46
C VAL A 17 15.74 -11.20 12.21
N THR A 18 15.18 -10.11 12.76
CA THR A 18 15.05 -9.76 14.18
C THR A 18 14.04 -8.61 14.31
N PHE A 19 13.03 -8.69 15.17
CA PHE A 19 12.48 -7.51 15.89
C PHE A 19 11.63 -7.96 17.10
N ALA A 20 12.31 -8.53 18.09
CA ALA A 20 11.98 -8.38 19.50
C ALA A 20 13.12 -7.50 20.05
N THR A 21 12.93 -6.36 20.69
CA THR A 21 12.04 -6.01 21.79
C THR A 21 11.96 -4.48 21.89
N VAL A 22 10.77 -3.88 21.94
CA VAL A 22 10.61 -2.52 22.46
C VAL A 22 10.12 -2.64 23.89
N ALA A 23 11.06 -2.65 24.82
CA ALA A 23 10.80 -2.41 26.24
C ALA A 23 10.65 -0.90 26.44
N VAL A 24 9.42 -0.40 26.54
CA VAL A 24 9.18 0.94 27.12
C VAL A 24 8.94 0.74 28.61
N GLY A 25 10.05 0.87 29.34
CA GLY A 25 10.09 0.93 30.78
C GLY A 25 9.52 2.24 31.32
N THR A 26 8.85 2.05 32.46
CA THR A 26 8.76 2.93 33.63
C THR A 26 8.04 4.29 33.52
N ARG A 27 6.80 4.27 34.04
CA ARG A 27 6.15 5.36 34.77
C ARG A 27 7.16 6.16 35.61
N THR A 28 7.31 7.43 35.31
CA THR A 28 7.74 8.44 36.29
C THR A 28 6.61 9.47 36.43
N ARG A 29 5.89 9.37 37.54
CA ARG A 29 4.84 10.30 37.93
C ARG A 29 5.50 11.48 38.63
N THR A 30 5.97 12.48 37.87
CA THR A 30 6.42 13.75 38.43
C THR A 30 5.20 14.59 38.82
N ARG A 31 4.95 14.66 40.12
CA ARG A 31 3.88 15.46 40.73
C ARG A 31 4.40 16.89 40.88
N THR A 32 4.24 17.74 39.86
CA THR A 32 4.48 19.18 40.00
C THR A 32 3.32 19.80 40.77
N ARG A 33 3.62 20.30 41.97
CA ARG A 33 2.67 20.98 42.86
C ARG A 33 2.52 22.42 42.38
N VAL A 34 1.57 22.69 41.50
CA VAL A 34 1.20 24.06 41.13
C VAL A 34 0.41 24.66 42.29
N VAL A 35 0.99 25.65 42.96
CA VAL A 35 0.32 26.48 43.96
C VAL A 35 -0.61 27.44 43.20
N GLY A 36 -1.89 27.10 43.13
CA GLY A 36 -2.93 27.90 42.48
C GLY A 36 -3.57 28.89 43.44
N LYS A 37 -3.48 30.18 43.12
CA LYS A 37 -4.22 31.30 43.72
C LYS A 37 -5.71 31.10 43.42
N ARG A 38 -6.56 30.96 44.45
CA ARG A 38 -8.02 30.73 44.32
C ARG A 38 -8.71 31.94 43.68
N GLY A 39 -8.91 31.90 42.36
CA GLY A 39 -9.94 32.68 41.67
C GLY A 39 -11.26 31.92 41.69
N LYS A 40 -12.36 32.58 42.09
CA LYS A 40 -13.72 32.04 42.01
C LYS A 40 -14.13 31.93 40.54
N HIS A 41 -14.03 30.74 39.95
CA HIS A 41 -14.65 30.44 38.65
C HIS A 41 -16.09 29.93 38.85
N PRO A 42 -17.04 30.33 38.00
CA PRO A 42 -18.42 29.87 38.06
C PRO A 42 -18.50 28.36 37.79
N ALA A 43 -19.54 27.73 38.33
CA ALA A 43 -19.75 26.29 38.35
C ALA A 43 -19.51 25.63 36.97
N VAL A 44 -18.42 24.85 36.89
CA VAL A 44 -18.11 23.97 35.77
C VAL A 44 -19.28 23.00 35.61
N GLY A 45 -19.97 23.06 34.47
CA GLY A 45 -20.99 22.08 34.11
C GLY A 45 -20.46 20.66 34.28
N ARG A 46 -21.29 19.73 34.75
CA ARG A 46 -20.90 18.33 35.01
C ARG A 46 -20.07 17.81 33.84
N ALA A 47 -18.76 17.62 34.06
CA ALA A 47 -17.90 16.99 33.08
C ALA A 47 -18.47 15.58 32.83
N HIS A 48 -18.97 15.34 31.63
CA HIS A 48 -19.32 14.00 31.21
C HIS A 48 -18.03 13.17 31.29
N PRO A 49 -18.02 12.00 31.97
CA PRO A 49 -16.84 11.15 31.98
C PRO A 49 -16.46 10.85 30.53
N PRO A 50 -15.17 10.89 30.16
CA PRO A 50 -14.76 10.55 28.80
C PRO A 50 -15.27 9.14 28.49
N ALA A 51 -15.88 8.98 27.32
CA ALA A 51 -16.34 7.68 26.86
C ALA A 51 -15.18 6.67 26.92
N PRO A 52 -15.44 5.40 27.29
CA PRO A 52 -14.39 4.39 27.28
C PRO A 52 -13.79 4.26 25.88
N ALA A 53 -12.49 3.98 25.81
CA ALA A 53 -11.82 3.72 24.54
C ALA A 53 -12.53 2.55 23.81
N PRO A 54 -12.62 2.58 22.47
CA PRO A 54 -13.23 1.49 21.72
C PRO A 54 -12.48 0.19 21.99
N SER A 55 -13.22 -0.92 22.04
CA SER A 55 -12.60 -2.25 22.14
C SER A 55 -11.74 -2.54 20.91
N ALA A 56 -10.76 -3.42 21.06
CA ALA A 56 -9.91 -3.87 19.95
C ALA A 56 -10.75 -4.50 18.82
N GLU A 57 -11.85 -5.16 19.15
CA GLU A 57 -12.77 -5.74 18.17
C GLU A 57 -13.53 -4.67 17.39
N THR A 58 -14.01 -3.62 18.07
CA THR A 58 -14.68 -2.47 17.42
C THR A 58 -13.72 -1.74 16.49
N LEU A 59 -12.47 -1.54 16.94
CA LEU A 59 -11.42 -0.91 16.15
C LEU A 59 -11.10 -1.74 14.90
N ASP A 60 -10.92 -3.04 15.04
CA ASP A 60 -10.63 -3.97 13.95
C ASP A 60 -11.74 -3.99 12.89
N ARG A 61 -13.01 -4.03 13.33
CA ARG A 61 -14.17 -3.93 12.42
C ARG A 61 -14.18 -2.60 11.65
N ALA A 62 -14.00 -1.47 12.34
CA ALA A 62 -13.95 -0.16 11.69
C ALA A 62 -12.80 -0.05 10.69
N MET A 63 -11.62 -0.60 11.01
CA MET A 63 -10.47 -0.63 10.10
C MET A 63 -10.77 -1.43 8.82
N ARG A 64 -11.43 -2.59 8.96
CA ARG A 64 -11.85 -3.40 7.81
C ARG A 64 -12.84 -2.65 6.93
N ASP A 65 -13.81 -1.94 7.51
CA ASP A 65 -14.76 -1.15 6.73
C ASP A 65 -14.09 0.01 6.00
N VAL A 66 -13.13 0.70 6.64
CA VAL A 66 -12.33 1.74 5.99
C VAL A 66 -11.52 1.16 4.82
N VAL A 67 -10.91 -0.02 4.99
CA VAL A 67 -10.14 -0.63 3.90
C VAL A 67 -11.06 -1.14 2.79
N ALA A 68 -12.16 -1.80 3.11
CA ALA A 68 -13.07 -2.36 2.13
C ALA A 68 -13.80 -1.25 1.35
N TYR A 69 -14.35 -0.23 2.01
CA TYR A 69 -15.22 0.75 1.36
C TYR A 69 -14.56 2.09 1.06
N GLY A 70 -13.42 2.39 1.67
CA GLY A 70 -12.65 3.61 1.41
C GLY A 70 -11.41 3.31 0.58
N LEU A 71 -10.51 2.51 1.14
CA LEU A 71 -9.18 2.29 0.55
C LEU A 71 -9.27 1.49 -0.76
N LEU A 72 -9.88 0.31 -0.81
CA LEU A 72 -9.93 -0.48 -2.05
C LEU A 72 -10.56 0.29 -3.24
N PRO A 73 -11.71 0.98 -3.08
CA PRO A 73 -12.28 1.79 -4.17
C PRO A 73 -11.37 2.94 -4.60
N ALA A 74 -10.77 3.67 -3.64
CA ALA A 74 -9.83 4.74 -3.96
C ALA A 74 -8.59 4.20 -4.71
N GLY A 75 -8.14 2.99 -4.38
CA GLY A 75 -7.01 2.33 -5.02
C GLY A 75 -7.32 1.95 -6.46
N ALA A 76 -8.48 1.33 -6.69
CA ALA A 76 -8.93 1.00 -8.05
C ALA A 76 -9.09 2.24 -8.92
N LEU A 77 -9.59 3.35 -8.36
CA LEU A 77 -9.69 4.63 -9.09
C LEU A 77 -8.31 5.25 -9.37
N ALA A 78 -7.38 5.17 -8.42
CA ALA A 78 -6.01 5.65 -8.62
C ALA A 78 -5.28 4.83 -9.70
N GLY A 79 -5.39 3.50 -9.66
CA GLY A 79 -4.83 2.61 -10.69
C GLY A 79 -5.45 2.82 -12.07
N LEU A 80 -6.77 3.04 -12.14
CA LEU A 80 -7.43 3.41 -13.40
C LEU A 80 -6.93 4.77 -13.93
N ALA A 81 -6.77 5.76 -13.06
CA ALA A 81 -6.24 7.07 -13.44
C ALA A 81 -4.78 6.97 -13.93
N ASP A 82 -3.98 6.13 -13.28
CA ASP A 82 -2.58 5.88 -13.64
C ASP A 82 -2.47 5.23 -15.02
N TRP A 83 -3.27 4.19 -15.28
CA TRP A 83 -3.43 3.58 -16.60
C TRP A 83 -3.86 4.59 -17.69
N LEU A 84 -4.75 5.54 -17.37
CA LEU A 84 -5.13 6.59 -18.32
C LEU A 84 -3.96 7.53 -18.63
N VAL A 85 -3.11 7.84 -17.64
CA VAL A 85 -1.90 8.63 -17.84
C VAL A 85 -0.91 7.86 -18.71
N HIS A 86 -0.67 6.58 -18.41
CA HIS A 86 0.19 5.72 -19.24
C HIS A 86 -0.26 5.68 -20.71
N ARG A 87 -1.56 5.53 -20.94
CA ARG A 87 -2.11 5.54 -22.30
C ARG A 87 -1.85 6.86 -23.03
N ARG A 88 -1.94 8.00 -22.33
CA ARG A 88 -1.58 9.32 -22.91
C ARG A 88 -0.08 9.49 -23.12
N MET A 89 0.72 8.84 -22.28
CA MET A 89 2.18 8.84 -22.37
C MET A 89 2.73 7.85 -23.41
N ASP A 90 1.85 7.13 -24.12
CA ASP A 90 2.21 6.19 -25.19
C ASP A 90 3.25 5.15 -24.72
N ILE A 91 3.05 4.62 -23.50
CA ILE A 91 4.07 3.76 -22.88
C ILE A 91 4.39 2.53 -23.72
N GLN A 92 3.43 2.01 -24.50
CA GLN A 92 3.64 0.88 -25.41
C GLN A 92 4.81 1.08 -26.38
N HIS A 93 5.12 2.32 -26.78
CA HIS A 93 6.22 2.61 -27.72
C HIS A 93 7.48 3.15 -27.04
N THR A 94 7.43 3.52 -25.75
CA THR A 94 8.57 4.11 -25.03
C THR A 94 9.20 3.11 -24.05
N ALA A 95 8.47 2.74 -23.01
CA ALA A 95 8.90 1.83 -21.96
C ALA A 95 8.46 0.38 -22.21
N GLY A 96 7.37 0.18 -22.94
CA GLY A 96 6.83 -1.10 -23.36
C GLY A 96 6.20 -1.92 -22.24
N ALA A 97 5.78 -3.13 -22.59
CA ALA A 97 5.09 -4.10 -21.73
C ALA A 97 5.85 -4.46 -20.42
N LYS A 98 7.16 -4.21 -20.35
CA LYS A 98 7.93 -4.40 -19.13
C LYS A 98 7.48 -3.46 -18.00
N GLU A 99 7.13 -2.22 -18.30
CA GLU A 99 6.61 -1.27 -17.30
C GLU A 99 5.26 -1.76 -16.77
N SER A 100 4.32 -2.09 -17.66
CA SER A 100 3.02 -2.68 -17.30
C SER A 100 3.15 -3.97 -16.48
N LEU A 101 4.13 -4.82 -16.78
CA LEU A 101 4.38 -6.02 -15.99
C LEU A 101 4.85 -5.70 -14.57
N MET A 102 5.72 -4.70 -14.39
CA MET A 102 6.13 -4.27 -13.06
C MET A 102 4.96 -3.69 -12.28
N HIS A 103 4.06 -2.96 -12.94
CA HIS A 103 2.82 -2.45 -12.35
C HIS A 103 1.88 -3.57 -11.91
N ILE A 104 1.67 -4.60 -12.73
CA ILE A 104 0.88 -5.79 -12.33
C ILE A 104 1.49 -6.46 -11.09
N VAL A 105 2.81 -6.64 -11.08
CA VAL A 105 3.53 -7.19 -9.92
C VAL A 105 3.35 -6.29 -8.69
N MET A 106 3.45 -4.98 -8.87
CA MET A 106 3.31 -3.98 -7.82
C MET A 106 1.88 -3.95 -7.25
N SER A 107 0.84 -3.97 -8.09
CA SER A 107 -0.56 -4.11 -7.67
C SER A 107 -0.77 -5.39 -6.86
N GLY A 108 -0.20 -6.52 -7.30
CA GLY A 108 -0.25 -7.77 -6.55
C GLY A 108 0.40 -7.68 -5.16
N GLN A 109 1.56 -7.01 -5.07
CA GLN A 109 2.25 -6.78 -3.79
C GLN A 109 1.49 -5.80 -2.89
N ALA A 110 0.92 -4.73 -3.46
CA ALA A 110 0.11 -3.74 -2.76
C ALA A 110 -1.18 -4.35 -2.18
N ALA A 111 -1.75 -5.34 -2.87
CA ALA A 111 -2.94 -6.04 -2.41
C ALA A 111 -2.68 -6.89 -1.15
N ILE A 112 -1.45 -7.37 -0.93
CA ILE A 112 -1.13 -8.29 0.18
C ILE A 112 -1.54 -7.68 1.54
N PRO A 113 -1.12 -6.46 1.93
CA PRO A 113 -1.57 -5.86 3.18
C PRO A 113 -3.08 -5.69 3.29
N GLY A 114 -3.75 -5.18 2.25
CA GLY A 114 -5.20 -4.99 2.26
C GLY A 114 -5.96 -6.30 2.43
N LEU A 115 -5.61 -7.32 1.65
CA LEU A 115 -6.24 -8.64 1.71
C LEU A 115 -5.94 -9.35 3.03
N ALA A 116 -4.71 -9.25 3.56
CA ALA A 116 -4.39 -9.82 4.86
C ALA A 116 -5.23 -9.20 5.98
N LEU A 117 -5.41 -7.88 6.00
CA LEU A 117 -6.27 -7.23 7.00
C LEU A 117 -7.74 -7.66 6.89
N LEU A 118 -8.27 -7.77 5.66
CA LEU A 118 -9.66 -8.12 5.42
C LEU A 118 -9.97 -9.61 5.64
N LEU A 119 -9.04 -10.49 5.29
CA LEU A 119 -9.28 -11.93 5.20
C LEU A 119 -8.62 -12.72 6.33
N LEU A 120 -7.51 -12.25 6.90
CA LEU A 120 -6.76 -12.98 7.93
C LEU A 120 -6.94 -12.37 9.31
N GLU A 121 -6.91 -13.23 10.33
CA GLU A 121 -6.83 -12.79 11.72
C GLU A 121 -5.55 -11.97 11.96
N THR A 122 -5.68 -10.85 12.67
CA THR A 122 -4.56 -9.96 13.00
C THR A 122 -3.68 -10.60 14.08
N ASN A 123 -2.47 -11.02 13.71
CA ASN A 123 -1.49 -11.67 14.59
C ASN A 123 -0.06 -11.41 14.06
N PRO A 124 0.99 -11.83 14.79
CA PRO A 124 2.37 -11.55 14.38
C PRO A 124 2.75 -12.07 12.99
N ARG A 125 2.24 -13.23 12.55
CA ARG A 125 2.55 -13.78 11.22
C ARG A 125 1.81 -13.06 10.12
N SER A 126 0.55 -12.66 10.32
CA SER A 126 -0.15 -11.83 9.33
C SER A 126 0.51 -10.45 9.21
N LEU A 127 0.94 -9.83 10.32
CA LEU A 127 1.72 -8.58 10.26
C LEU A 127 3.05 -8.75 9.51
N ALA A 128 3.76 -9.85 9.69
CA ALA A 128 4.99 -10.14 8.95
C ALA A 128 4.73 -10.31 7.45
N LEU A 129 3.65 -10.98 7.07
CA LEU A 129 3.22 -11.11 5.67
C LEU A 129 2.91 -9.74 5.06
N MET A 130 2.17 -8.89 5.78
CA MET A 130 1.84 -7.52 5.35
C MET A 130 3.11 -6.67 5.18
N ALA A 131 4.04 -6.75 6.14
CA ALA A 131 5.32 -6.05 6.05
C ALA A 131 6.16 -6.54 4.85
N ALA A 132 6.20 -7.85 4.59
CA ALA A 132 6.86 -8.40 3.42
C ALA A 132 6.23 -7.90 2.11
N GLY A 133 4.89 -7.84 2.05
CA GLY A 133 4.15 -7.25 0.92
C GLY A 133 4.57 -5.80 0.67
N LEU A 134 4.52 -4.95 1.70
CA LEU A 134 4.94 -3.55 1.60
C LEU A 134 6.41 -3.41 1.17
N LEU A 135 7.34 -4.14 1.76
CA LEU A 135 8.76 -4.06 1.40
C LEU A 135 9.02 -4.52 -0.04
N SER A 136 8.32 -5.56 -0.49
CA SER A 136 8.40 -6.03 -1.87
C SER A 136 7.82 -5.01 -2.87
N HIS A 137 6.73 -4.35 -2.48
CA HIS A 137 6.13 -3.25 -3.24
C HIS A 137 7.11 -2.10 -3.41
N GLU A 138 7.71 -1.61 -2.32
CA GLU A 138 8.71 -0.53 -2.35
C GLU A 138 9.91 -0.89 -3.23
N ALA A 139 10.41 -2.13 -3.15
CA ALA A 139 11.50 -2.59 -4.00
C ALA A 139 11.12 -2.59 -5.48
N THR A 140 9.91 -3.01 -5.82
CA THR A 140 9.42 -3.04 -7.20
C THR A 140 9.14 -1.63 -7.72
N MET A 141 8.57 -0.76 -6.91
CA MET A 141 8.36 0.66 -7.20
C MET A 141 9.68 1.38 -7.50
N MET A 142 10.73 1.11 -6.71
CA MET A 142 12.05 1.68 -6.99
C MET A 142 12.68 1.11 -8.27
N ALA A 143 12.42 -0.15 -8.61
CA ALA A 143 12.86 -0.74 -9.87
C ALA A 143 12.12 -0.15 -11.07
N ASP A 144 10.80 0.04 -10.94
CA ASP A 144 9.93 0.67 -11.92
C ASP A 144 10.35 2.12 -12.20
N LEU A 145 10.50 2.94 -11.15
CA LEU A 145 10.92 4.32 -11.28
C LEU A 145 12.26 4.44 -12.01
N ARG A 146 13.26 3.63 -11.63
CA ARG A 146 14.57 3.59 -12.32
C ARG A 146 14.43 3.19 -13.79
N TYR A 147 13.53 2.26 -14.09
CA TYR A 147 13.27 1.81 -15.44
C TYR A 147 12.60 2.91 -16.27
N ALA A 148 11.52 3.52 -15.76
CA ALA A 148 10.69 4.51 -16.42
C ALA A 148 11.47 5.80 -16.74
N ILE A 149 12.15 6.39 -15.74
CA ILE A 149 12.86 7.67 -15.93
C ILE A 149 14.00 7.58 -16.94
N ALA A 150 14.58 6.39 -17.11
CA ALA A 150 15.63 6.14 -18.11
C ALA A 150 15.10 6.04 -19.55
N ARG A 151 13.77 6.02 -19.74
CA ARG A 151 13.11 5.65 -21.00
C ARG A 151 12.08 6.67 -21.49
N ARG A 152 11.42 7.36 -20.57
CA ARG A 152 10.41 8.37 -20.86
C ARG A 152 10.44 9.48 -19.80
N PRO A 153 9.87 10.66 -20.10
CA PRO A 153 9.49 11.59 -19.05
C PRO A 153 8.35 10.99 -18.22
N VAL A 154 8.35 11.30 -16.93
CA VAL A 154 7.31 10.93 -16.00
C VAL A 154 6.68 12.22 -15.48
N PRO A 155 5.43 12.55 -15.87
CA PRO A 155 4.82 13.82 -15.54
C PRO A 155 4.45 13.90 -14.04
N PRO A 156 4.29 15.12 -13.48
CA PRO A 156 3.95 15.31 -12.08
C PRO A 156 2.66 14.61 -11.64
N VAL A 157 1.65 14.56 -12.50
CA VAL A 157 0.38 13.88 -12.22
C VAL A 157 0.57 12.39 -11.97
N GLU A 158 1.45 11.73 -12.73
CA GLU A 158 1.80 10.32 -12.55
C GLU A 158 2.50 10.11 -11.20
N GLN A 159 3.46 10.97 -10.85
CA GLN A 159 4.12 10.93 -9.54
C GLN A 159 3.14 11.13 -8.39
N LYS A 160 2.11 11.96 -8.57
CA LYS A 160 1.07 12.17 -7.57
C LYS A 160 0.21 10.92 -7.39
N LEU A 161 -0.18 10.25 -8.48
CA LEU A 161 -0.94 9.01 -8.46
C LEU A 161 -0.14 7.88 -7.80
N HIS A 162 1.12 7.70 -8.18
CA HIS A 162 2.04 6.76 -7.53
C HIS A 162 2.19 7.05 -6.03
N GLY A 163 2.29 8.33 -5.63
CA GLY A 163 2.34 8.71 -4.22
C GLY A 163 1.09 8.32 -3.44
N ILE A 164 -0.09 8.42 -4.07
CA ILE A 164 -1.35 7.93 -3.49
C ILE A 164 -1.31 6.40 -3.43
N GLN A 165 -0.93 5.72 -4.52
CA GLN A 165 -0.80 4.25 -4.63
C GLN A 165 0.18 3.66 -3.60
N ASN A 166 1.20 4.41 -3.18
CA ASN A 166 2.13 3.95 -2.16
C ASN A 166 1.51 3.86 -0.75
N MET A 167 0.39 4.57 -0.50
CA MET A 167 -0.29 4.52 0.79
C MET A 167 -1.12 3.23 0.97
N PHE A 168 -1.50 2.55 -0.12
CA PHE A 168 -2.39 1.38 -0.08
C PHE A 168 -1.80 0.16 0.60
N PRO A 169 -0.50 -0.18 0.48
CA PRO A 169 0.10 -1.22 1.32
C PRO A 169 0.42 -0.73 2.74
N ALA A 170 0.77 0.55 2.91
CA ALA A 170 1.23 1.08 4.20
C ALA A 170 0.10 1.29 5.21
N VAL A 171 -1.05 1.82 4.78
CA VAL A 171 -2.20 2.13 5.65
C VAL A 171 -2.80 0.86 6.29
N PRO A 172 -3.11 -0.23 5.55
CA PRO A 172 -3.61 -1.46 6.15
C PRO A 172 -2.63 -2.05 7.16
N LEU A 173 -1.32 -2.04 6.87
CA LEU A 173 -0.31 -2.51 7.81
C LEU A 173 -0.32 -1.69 9.11
N ALA A 174 -0.36 -0.36 9.01
CA ALA A 174 -0.44 0.52 10.17
C ALA A 174 -1.71 0.28 11.00
N MET A 175 -2.85 0.10 10.33
CA MET A 175 -4.12 -0.24 10.96
C MET A 175 -4.07 -1.60 11.67
N ALA A 176 -3.58 -2.65 10.99
CA ALA A 176 -3.43 -3.97 11.58
C ALA A 176 -2.48 -3.95 12.80
N ALA A 177 -1.38 -3.20 12.72
CA ALA A 177 -0.46 -3.03 13.85
C ALA A 177 -1.15 -2.35 15.05
N ALA A 178 -1.98 -1.32 14.80
CA ALA A 178 -2.77 -0.67 15.84
C ALA A 178 -3.82 -1.62 16.45
N SER A 179 -4.53 -2.41 15.64
CA SER A 179 -5.44 -3.47 16.10
C SER A 179 -4.71 -4.49 16.98
N TYR A 180 -3.55 -4.99 16.53
CA TYR A 180 -2.73 -5.92 17.30
C TYR A 180 -2.32 -5.34 18.66
N LEU A 181 -1.83 -4.10 18.70
CA LEU A 181 -1.47 -3.43 19.95
C LEU A 181 -2.67 -3.23 20.89
N ALA A 182 -3.86 -2.94 20.34
CA ALA A 182 -5.09 -2.84 21.13
C ALA A 182 -5.45 -4.19 21.77
N GLN A 183 -5.36 -5.29 21.01
CA GLN A 183 -5.59 -6.63 21.53
C GLN A 183 -4.62 -6.98 22.67
N ARG A 184 -3.32 -6.66 22.52
CA ARG A 184 -2.31 -6.87 23.57
C ARG A 184 -2.61 -6.06 24.83
N ARG A 185 -3.12 -4.83 24.71
CA ARG A 185 -3.53 -4.00 25.87
C ARG A 185 -4.73 -4.57 26.61
N GLU A 186 -5.58 -5.31 25.92
CA GLU A 186 -6.70 -6.07 26.51
C GLU A 186 -6.26 -7.42 27.11
N GLY A 187 -4.97 -7.75 27.07
CA GLY A 187 -4.44 -9.02 27.57
C GLY A 187 -4.68 -10.21 26.65
N LYS A 188 -5.09 -9.97 25.39
CA LYS A 188 -5.17 -11.01 24.36
C LYS A 188 -3.78 -11.33 23.83
N GLU A 189 -3.50 -12.61 23.63
CA GLU A 189 -2.27 -13.11 23.00
C GLU A 189 -2.65 -13.87 21.73
N PRO A 190 -2.75 -13.19 20.56
CA PRO A 190 -3.18 -13.83 19.32
C PRO A 190 -2.23 -14.97 18.91
N GLU A 191 -2.79 -16.13 18.61
CA GLU A 191 -2.02 -17.26 18.11
C GLU A 191 -1.32 -16.87 16.80
N PRO A 192 -0.03 -17.17 16.60
CA PRO A 192 0.68 -16.81 15.39
C PRO A 192 0.29 -17.65 14.16
N ALA A 193 -0.86 -18.33 14.14
CA ALA A 193 -1.30 -19.10 12.98
C ALA A 193 -1.95 -18.18 11.93
N LEU A 194 -1.64 -18.39 10.63
CA LEU A 194 -2.37 -17.70 9.56
C LEU A 194 -3.73 -18.36 9.42
N ARG A 195 -4.77 -17.70 9.93
CA ARG A 195 -6.15 -18.18 9.92
C ARG A 195 -7.02 -17.18 9.17
N PHE A 196 -7.88 -17.69 8.29
CA PHE A 196 -8.92 -16.88 7.69
C PHE A 196 -9.97 -16.53 8.73
N ARG A 197 -10.42 -15.28 8.68
CA ARG A 197 -11.57 -14.79 9.45
C ARG A 197 -12.82 -15.54 9.02
N ARG A 198 -13.70 -15.82 9.99
CA ARG A 198 -14.98 -16.48 9.75
C ARG A 198 -16.12 -15.48 9.52
N ASP A 199 -15.90 -14.23 9.92
CA ASP A 199 -16.87 -13.14 9.97
C ASP A 199 -16.64 -12.13 8.83
N ILE A 200 -16.33 -12.60 7.61
CA ILE A 200 -16.11 -11.71 6.45
C ILE A 200 -17.48 -11.38 5.81
N PRO A 201 -17.93 -10.11 5.83
CA PRO A 201 -19.14 -9.70 5.13
C PRO A 201 -19.05 -10.01 3.63
N PRO A 202 -20.11 -10.58 3.02
CA PRO A 202 -20.14 -10.79 1.57
C PRO A 202 -19.89 -9.50 0.77
N ALA A 203 -20.30 -8.35 1.30
CA ALA A 203 -20.03 -7.05 0.69
C ALA A 203 -18.53 -6.70 0.63
N HIS A 204 -17.72 -7.08 1.63
CA HIS A 204 -16.26 -6.92 1.54
C HIS A 204 -15.68 -7.75 0.39
N LEU A 205 -16.14 -9.00 0.21
CA LEU A 205 -15.71 -9.87 -0.89
C LEU A 205 -16.11 -9.29 -2.25
N ALA A 206 -17.31 -8.75 -2.37
CA ALA A 206 -17.77 -8.09 -3.60
C ALA A 206 -16.89 -6.89 -3.96
N VAL A 207 -16.54 -6.05 -2.97
CA VAL A 207 -15.66 -4.89 -3.22
C VAL A 207 -14.23 -5.31 -3.55
N ILE A 208 -13.68 -6.34 -2.88
CA ILE A 208 -12.39 -6.93 -3.24
C ILE A 208 -12.41 -7.38 -4.71
N ALA A 209 -13.41 -8.17 -5.10
CA ALA A 209 -13.52 -8.67 -6.46
C ALA A 209 -13.66 -7.54 -7.50
N ALA A 210 -14.47 -6.53 -7.20
CA ALA A 210 -14.65 -5.38 -8.07
C ALA A 210 -13.35 -4.57 -8.24
N ALA A 211 -12.65 -4.28 -7.13
CA ALA A 211 -11.39 -3.54 -7.17
C ALA A 211 -10.31 -4.30 -7.96
N MET A 212 -10.16 -5.60 -7.70
CA MET A 212 -9.22 -6.46 -8.44
C MET A 212 -9.57 -6.56 -9.93
N LEU A 213 -10.86 -6.60 -10.27
CA LEU A 213 -11.30 -6.65 -11.66
C LEU A 213 -10.98 -5.35 -12.40
N VAL A 214 -11.27 -4.20 -11.79
CA VAL A 214 -11.00 -2.88 -12.41
C VAL A 214 -9.50 -2.69 -12.61
N ASP A 215 -8.71 -2.86 -11.55
CA ASP A 215 -7.25 -2.65 -11.59
C ASP A 215 -6.57 -3.68 -12.50
N GLY A 216 -6.93 -4.96 -12.32
CA GLY A 216 -6.39 -6.05 -13.13
C GLY A 216 -6.72 -5.92 -14.62
N ALA A 217 -7.94 -5.48 -14.97
CA ALA A 217 -8.31 -5.25 -16.36
C ALA A 217 -7.53 -4.11 -17.00
N ALA A 218 -7.34 -2.99 -16.28
CA ALA A 218 -6.61 -1.83 -16.78
C ALA A 218 -5.18 -2.22 -17.19
N PHE A 219 -4.42 -2.83 -16.27
CA PHE A 219 -3.03 -3.21 -16.55
C PHE A 219 -2.91 -4.43 -17.47
N ALA A 220 -3.90 -5.34 -17.50
CA ALA A 220 -3.92 -6.44 -18.48
C ALA A 220 -4.09 -5.93 -19.92
N VAL A 221 -4.96 -4.94 -20.13
CA VAL A 221 -5.14 -4.28 -21.44
C VAL A 221 -3.84 -3.61 -21.87
N GLU A 222 -3.22 -2.83 -20.98
CA GLU A 222 -1.97 -2.14 -21.26
C GLU A 222 -0.82 -3.11 -21.58
N LEU A 223 -0.69 -4.19 -20.81
CA LEU A 223 0.28 -5.25 -21.07
C LEU A 223 0.05 -5.88 -22.45
N ALA A 224 -1.20 -6.19 -22.79
CA ALA A 224 -1.56 -6.78 -24.07
C ALA A 224 -1.26 -5.84 -25.25
N GLU A 225 -1.56 -4.54 -25.12
CA GLU A 225 -1.22 -3.50 -26.09
C GLU A 225 0.30 -3.40 -26.26
N GLY A 226 1.05 -3.32 -25.16
CA GLY A 226 2.51 -3.27 -25.18
C GLY A 226 3.13 -4.49 -25.85
N LEU A 227 2.63 -5.70 -25.58
CA LEU A 227 3.10 -6.91 -26.25
C LEU A 227 2.75 -6.92 -27.73
N ARG A 228 1.52 -6.51 -28.11
CA ARG A 228 1.06 -6.47 -29.50
C ARG A 228 1.92 -5.53 -30.35
N GLU A 229 2.14 -4.31 -29.88
CA GLU A 229 2.91 -3.29 -30.63
C GLU A 229 4.40 -3.63 -30.74
N ASN A 230 4.93 -4.46 -29.83
CA ASN A 230 6.34 -4.84 -29.82
C ASN A 230 6.62 -6.27 -30.31
N GLY A 231 5.64 -6.92 -30.97
CA GLY A 231 5.80 -8.26 -31.53
C GLY A 231 6.11 -9.31 -30.46
N GLY A 232 5.48 -9.19 -29.29
CA GLY A 232 5.65 -10.08 -28.13
C GLY A 232 6.83 -9.76 -27.23
N ARG A 233 7.63 -8.71 -27.52
CA ARG A 233 8.74 -8.30 -26.67
C ARG A 233 8.28 -7.42 -25.51
N LEU A 234 8.92 -7.59 -24.36
CA LEU A 234 8.68 -6.75 -23.17
C LEU A 234 9.26 -5.33 -23.33
N GLU A 235 10.38 -5.20 -24.06
CA GLU A 235 11.03 -3.91 -24.31
C GLU A 235 10.95 -3.56 -25.81
N PRO A 236 10.66 -2.29 -26.17
CA PRO A 236 10.66 -1.85 -27.56
C PRO A 236 12.05 -1.91 -28.21
N ASP A 237 12.12 -2.13 -29.54
CA ASP A 237 13.39 -2.02 -30.26
C ASP A 237 13.77 -0.53 -30.39
N ARG A 238 14.89 -0.16 -29.78
CA ARG A 238 15.38 1.23 -29.72
C ARG A 238 16.30 1.62 -30.86
N ARG A 239 16.56 0.73 -31.81
CA ARG A 239 17.41 1.06 -32.96
C ARG A 239 16.73 2.13 -33.83
N GLY A 240 17.07 3.40 -33.59
CA GLY A 240 16.73 4.54 -34.46
C GLY A 240 15.80 5.61 -33.89
N LYS A 241 15.32 5.55 -32.64
CA LYS A 241 14.44 6.58 -32.04
C LYS A 241 15.17 7.47 -31.03
N PRO A 242 14.95 8.80 -31.02
CA PRO A 242 15.58 9.71 -30.08
C PRO A 242 15.20 9.40 -28.62
N ALA A 243 16.11 9.73 -27.71
CA ALA A 243 16.18 9.19 -26.35
C ALA A 243 15.12 9.68 -25.34
N ARG A 244 14.12 10.48 -25.73
CA ARG A 244 12.99 10.88 -24.88
C ARG A 244 11.97 11.65 -25.71
N ALA A 245 10.76 11.12 -25.90
CA ALA A 245 9.62 11.94 -26.29
C ALA A 245 9.28 12.90 -25.14
N ALA A 246 8.85 14.13 -25.42
CA ALA A 246 8.38 15.04 -24.37
C ALA A 246 7.00 14.60 -23.86
N ALA A 247 6.70 14.85 -22.58
CA ALA A 247 5.37 14.63 -22.06
C ALA A 247 4.37 15.61 -22.72
N PRO A 248 3.11 15.21 -22.94
CA PRO A 248 2.04 16.13 -23.33
C PRO A 248 1.96 17.34 -22.39
N ALA A 249 1.85 18.56 -22.95
CA ALA A 249 1.89 19.80 -22.18
C ALA A 249 0.77 19.88 -21.12
N ASP A 250 -0.41 19.33 -21.41
CA ASP A 250 -1.55 19.28 -20.50
C ASP A 250 -1.28 18.44 -19.24
N LEU A 251 -0.42 17.42 -19.33
CA LEU A 251 -0.02 16.61 -18.17
C LEU A 251 1.06 17.27 -17.32
N CYS A 252 1.77 18.27 -17.85
CA CYS A 252 2.75 19.05 -17.11
C CYS A 252 2.12 20.19 -16.30
N GLU A 253 0.99 20.74 -16.76
CA GLU A 253 0.29 21.86 -16.12
C GLU A 253 -0.79 21.43 -15.11
N ALA A 254 -1.15 20.15 -15.05
CA ALA A 254 -2.25 19.62 -14.24
C ALA A 254 -1.98 19.49 -12.72
N VAL A 255 -1.18 20.37 -12.10
CA VAL A 255 -0.84 20.33 -10.66
C VAL A 255 -1.38 21.55 -9.91
#